data_AF-A0A662ZIY0-F1
#
_entry.id   AF-A0A662ZIY0-F1
#
_cell.length_a   1.000
_cell.length_b   1.000
_cell.length_c   1.000
_cell.angle_alpha   90.00
_cell.angle_beta   90.00
_cell.angle_gamma   90.00
#
_symmetry.space_group_name_H-M   'P 1'
#
loop_
_entity.id
_entity.type
_entity.pdbx_description
1 polymer ?
#
loop_
_entity_poly.entity_id
_entity_poly.type
_entity_poly.pdbx_seq_one_letter_code
_entity_poly.pdbx_strand_id
1 'polypeptide(L)'
;MSNRTLLNLKFVLCIAPLMSSLAFAANAANDNVLNVYNWDDYEAPDTVSNFEKQTNIRVVTDHFYTNEALETKLLAGKSGYDLVFPSSDFVSHQINTGIFLKLDKSKIPNYKNLDPVKMKFLSKLDPDNQYAIPYQQGTTGIGYNVKKIKEIFGNDYVVDSWDFIFKEENISRLEQCGVAVLDSPVEVFATTLN
;
A
#
# COMPACT_ATOMS: atom_id res chain seq x y z
N MET A 1 -66.62 -65.17 21.85
CA MET A 1 -65.44 -65.74 21.17
C MET A 1 -64.21 -64.98 21.67
N SER A 2 -63.57 -65.51 22.73
CA SER A 2 -62.16 -65.97 22.76
C SER A 2 -61.16 -64.87 22.37
N ASN A 3 -60.45 -64.17 23.25
CA ASN A 3 -59.46 -64.57 24.27
C ASN A 3 -58.18 -65.22 23.70
N ARG A 4 -57.01 -64.70 24.15
CA ARG A 4 -55.60 -65.18 24.02
C ARG A 4 -54.88 -64.75 22.71
N THR A 5 -53.62 -64.30 22.66
CA THR A 5 -52.42 -64.86 23.32
C THR A 5 -51.25 -63.86 23.35
N LEU A 6 -50.43 -64.03 24.40
CA LEU A 6 -49.17 -63.39 24.80
C LEU A 6 -47.95 -63.52 23.85
N LEU A 7 -46.90 -62.74 24.20
CA LEU A 7 -45.45 -63.02 24.16
C LEU A 7 -44.68 -62.79 22.83
N ASN A 8 -43.75 -61.82 22.80
CA ASN A 8 -42.35 -62.10 23.11
C ASN A 8 -41.42 -60.87 23.06
N LEU A 9 -40.74 -60.67 24.19
CA LEU A 9 -39.58 -59.82 24.40
C LEU A 9 -38.39 -60.37 23.59
N LYS A 10 -37.76 -59.54 22.75
CA LYS A 10 -36.36 -59.74 22.36
C LYS A 10 -35.62 -58.42 22.55
N PHE A 11 -34.89 -58.37 23.67
CA PHE A 11 -33.69 -57.55 23.82
C PHE A 11 -32.81 -57.72 22.58
N VAL A 12 -32.55 -56.63 21.87
CA VAL A 12 -31.36 -56.53 21.00
C VAL A 12 -30.51 -55.41 21.56
N LEU A 13 -29.60 -55.82 22.43
CA LEU A 13 -28.42 -55.08 22.84
C LEU A 13 -27.49 -55.04 21.62
N CYS A 14 -27.40 -53.90 20.92
CA CYS A 14 -26.33 -53.65 19.95
C CYS A 14 -25.38 -52.62 20.55
N ILE A 15 -24.31 -53.13 21.13
CA ILE A 15 -23.10 -52.40 21.50
C ILE A 15 -22.18 -52.35 20.27
N ALA A 16 -21.51 -51.20 20.11
CA ALA A 16 -20.30 -50.89 19.33
C ALA A 16 -20.47 -50.41 17.85
N PRO A 17 -19.53 -49.59 17.32
CA PRO A 17 -18.65 -48.60 17.99
C PRO A 17 -18.49 -47.25 17.23
N LEU A 18 -18.19 -46.20 18.00
CA LEU A 18 -17.04 -45.30 17.81
C LEU A 18 -16.57 -45.01 16.36
N MET A 19 -17.09 -43.96 15.70
CA MET A 19 -16.35 -43.14 14.72
C MET A 19 -17.23 -41.98 14.23
N SER A 20 -17.25 -40.88 14.97
CA SER A 20 -17.82 -39.60 14.49
C SER A 20 -17.12 -38.44 15.19
N SER A 21 -15.82 -38.31 14.96
CA SER A 21 -15.04 -37.16 15.42
C SER A 21 -13.82 -36.94 14.53
N LEU A 22 -14.05 -36.69 13.25
CA LEU A 22 -13.01 -36.27 12.28
C LEU A 22 -13.65 -35.34 11.24
N ALA A 23 -14.10 -34.15 11.67
CA ALA A 23 -14.42 -33.05 10.77
C ALA A 23 -14.50 -31.71 11.53
N PHE A 24 -13.48 -31.36 12.31
CA PHE A 24 -13.33 -29.99 12.82
C PHE A 24 -11.84 -29.64 12.96
N ALA A 25 -11.13 -29.60 11.83
CA ALA A 25 -9.80 -29.00 11.75
C ALA A 25 -9.47 -28.65 10.28
N ALA A 26 -10.31 -27.84 9.65
CA ALA A 26 -9.98 -27.21 8.38
C ALA A 26 -10.61 -25.82 8.36
N ASN A 27 -10.05 -24.88 9.13
CA ASN A 27 -10.36 -23.45 9.02
C ASN A 27 -9.27 -22.57 9.70
N ALA A 28 -7.99 -22.86 9.44
CA ALA A 28 -6.87 -22.03 9.91
C ALA A 28 -5.89 -21.67 8.78
N ALA A 29 -6.39 -21.50 7.55
CA ALA A 29 -5.56 -21.25 6.36
C ALA A 29 -5.54 -19.79 5.88
N ASN A 30 -6.20 -18.85 6.58
CA ASN A 30 -6.28 -17.45 6.15
C ASN A 30 -5.61 -16.41 7.08
N ASP A 31 -5.06 -16.81 8.23
CA ASP A 31 -4.58 -15.84 9.24
C ASP A 31 -3.15 -15.34 9.01
N ASN A 32 -2.45 -15.81 7.97
CA ASN A 32 -1.03 -15.48 7.75
C ASN A 32 -0.76 -14.83 6.39
N VAL A 33 -1.66 -13.94 5.96
CA VAL A 33 -1.51 -13.15 4.74
C VAL A 33 -1.49 -11.67 5.10
N LEU A 34 -0.51 -10.93 4.59
CA LEU A 34 -0.44 -9.47 4.63
C LEU A 34 -0.74 -8.93 3.24
N ASN A 35 -1.81 -8.15 3.10
CA ASN A 35 -2.19 -7.51 1.86
C ASN A 35 -1.64 -6.08 1.84
N VAL A 36 -0.80 -5.79 0.86
CA VAL A 36 -0.08 -4.53 0.72
C VAL A 36 -0.52 -3.84 -0.55
N TYR A 37 -0.73 -2.52 -0.48
CA TYR A 37 -0.91 -1.69 -1.67
C TYR A 37 0.14 -0.58 -1.68
N ASN A 38 1.14 -0.69 -2.56
CA ASN A 38 2.30 0.21 -2.62
C ASN A 38 2.44 0.89 -3.99
N TRP A 39 3.32 1.87 -4.10
CA TRP A 39 3.78 2.42 -5.37
C TRP A 39 4.53 1.36 -6.18
N ASP A 40 4.36 1.39 -7.50
CA ASP A 40 5.16 0.57 -8.42
C ASP A 40 6.66 0.91 -8.33
N ASP A 41 7.53 -0.08 -8.52
CA ASP A 41 8.99 0.04 -8.43
C ASP A 41 9.53 0.66 -7.12
N TYR A 42 8.83 0.50 -5.99
CA TYR A 42 9.12 1.18 -4.72
C TYR A 42 9.67 0.29 -3.60
N GLU A 43 9.96 -0.98 -3.91
CA GLU A 43 10.65 -1.91 -3.00
C GLU A 43 11.79 -2.63 -3.70
N ALA A 44 12.82 -3.06 -2.94
CA ALA A 44 13.88 -3.89 -3.52
C ALA A 44 13.34 -5.28 -3.90
N PRO A 45 13.82 -5.91 -4.99
CA PRO A 45 13.25 -7.16 -5.53
C PRO A 45 13.19 -8.33 -4.55
N ASP A 46 14.04 -8.34 -3.53
CA ASP A 46 14.12 -9.42 -2.53
C ASP A 46 13.44 -9.09 -1.20
N THR A 47 12.95 -7.86 -0.99
CA THR A 47 12.34 -7.38 0.27
C THR A 47 11.22 -8.29 0.74
N VAL A 48 10.24 -8.53 -0.13
CA VAL A 48 9.08 -9.38 0.17
C VAL A 48 9.55 -10.81 0.44
N SER A 49 10.35 -11.40 -0.45
CA SER A 49 10.79 -12.80 -0.30
C SER A 49 11.58 -13.02 1.00
N ASN A 50 12.39 -12.05 1.42
CA ASN A 50 13.15 -12.12 2.66
C ASN A 50 12.23 -11.98 3.89
N PHE A 51 11.24 -11.10 3.83
CA PHE A 51 10.22 -10.97 4.88
C PHE A 51 9.40 -12.27 5.05
N GLU A 52 8.92 -12.86 3.95
CA GLU A 52 8.17 -14.12 3.99
C GLU A 52 9.00 -15.26 4.59
N LYS A 53 10.28 -15.38 4.20
CA LYS A 53 11.21 -16.39 4.76
C LYS A 53 11.43 -16.21 6.27
N GLN A 54 11.50 -14.97 6.76
CA GLN A 54 11.80 -14.68 8.16
C GLN A 54 10.58 -14.84 9.08
N THR A 55 9.38 -14.57 8.55
CA THR A 55 8.15 -14.47 9.37
C THR A 55 7.16 -15.60 9.10
N ASN A 56 7.33 -16.31 7.99
CA ASN A 56 6.36 -17.27 7.44
C ASN A 56 5.01 -16.63 7.05
N ILE A 57 4.89 -15.29 7.05
CA ILE A 57 3.72 -14.54 6.60
C ILE A 57 3.80 -14.39 5.10
N ARG A 58 2.74 -14.77 4.38
CA ARG A 58 2.64 -14.55 2.94
C ARG A 58 2.27 -13.10 2.66
N VAL A 59 2.90 -12.46 1.68
CA VAL A 59 2.58 -11.08 1.29
C VAL A 59 1.93 -11.08 -0.09
N VAL A 60 0.84 -10.35 -0.23
CA VAL A 60 0.24 -10.01 -1.52
C VAL A 60 0.42 -8.52 -1.72
N THR A 61 1.28 -8.14 -2.67
CA THR A 61 1.47 -6.74 -3.03
C THR A 61 0.73 -6.45 -4.33
N ASP A 62 -0.20 -5.50 -4.25
CA ASP A 62 -0.73 -4.80 -5.42
C ASP A 62 -0.02 -3.44 -5.55
N HIS A 63 0.00 -2.89 -6.77
CA HIS A 63 0.64 -1.62 -7.06
C HIS A 63 -0.31 -0.54 -7.56
N PHE A 64 -0.02 0.71 -7.22
CA PHE A 64 -0.69 1.90 -7.77
C PHE A 64 0.30 2.91 -8.31
N TYR A 65 -0.23 3.80 -9.17
CA TYR A 65 0.55 4.83 -9.87
C TYR A 65 0.15 6.26 -9.50
N THR A 66 -0.98 6.44 -8.80
CA THR A 66 -1.47 7.76 -8.36
C THR A 66 -2.07 7.67 -6.96
N ASN A 67 -1.98 8.77 -6.20
CA ASN A 67 -2.59 8.84 -4.87
C ASN A 67 -4.11 8.77 -4.94
N GLU A 68 -4.73 9.30 -6.00
CA GLU A 68 -6.16 9.29 -6.24
C GLU A 68 -6.70 7.85 -6.42
N ALA A 69 -5.94 6.98 -7.09
CA ALA A 69 -6.29 5.57 -7.22
C ALA A 69 -6.28 4.86 -5.86
N LEU A 70 -5.25 5.12 -5.04
CA LEU A 70 -5.18 4.63 -3.66
C LEU A 70 -6.37 5.13 -2.84
N GLU A 71 -6.60 6.44 -2.82
CA GLU A 71 -7.67 7.06 -2.05
C GLU A 71 -9.04 6.50 -2.44
N THR A 72 -9.31 6.36 -3.74
CA THR A 72 -10.58 5.80 -4.24
C THR A 72 -10.83 4.40 -3.67
N LYS A 73 -9.80 3.54 -3.65
CA LYS A 73 -9.93 2.19 -3.07
C LYS A 73 -10.14 2.23 -1.55
N LEU A 74 -9.49 3.16 -0.84
CA LEU A 74 -9.65 3.29 0.61
C LEU A 74 -11.05 3.78 0.98
N LEU A 75 -11.56 4.81 0.29
CA LEU A 75 -12.86 5.42 0.58
C LEU A 75 -14.05 4.58 0.11
N ALA A 76 -13.86 3.69 -0.86
CA ALA A 76 -14.87 2.68 -1.22
C ALA A 76 -15.22 1.75 -0.03
N GLY A 77 -14.35 1.69 0.99
CA GLY A 77 -14.50 0.84 2.16
C GLY A 77 -14.16 -0.62 1.86
N LYS A 78 -13.77 -1.37 2.90
CA LYS A 78 -13.31 -2.77 2.78
C LYS A 78 -12.25 -2.92 1.68
N SER A 79 -11.25 -2.04 1.68
CA SER A 79 -10.18 -2.01 0.67
C SER A 79 -9.47 -3.36 0.49
N GLY A 80 -9.47 -4.20 1.53
CA GLY A 80 -8.80 -5.50 1.53
C GLY A 80 -7.30 -5.41 1.77
N TYR A 81 -6.78 -4.22 2.09
CA TYR A 81 -5.36 -3.99 2.36
C TYR A 81 -5.10 -3.72 3.84
N ASP A 82 -4.02 -4.30 4.34
CA ASP A 82 -3.52 -4.19 5.71
C ASP A 82 -2.48 -3.06 5.83
N LEU A 83 -1.73 -2.77 4.76
CA LEU A 83 -0.72 -1.73 4.69
C LEU A 83 -0.78 -0.97 3.37
N VAL A 84 -0.77 0.36 3.44
CA VAL A 84 -0.82 1.25 2.26
C VAL A 84 0.18 2.39 2.39
N PHE A 85 0.55 3.00 1.27
CA PHE A 85 1.66 3.97 1.18
C PHE A 85 1.25 5.34 0.59
N PRO A 86 0.28 6.06 1.18
CA PRO A 86 -0.10 7.38 0.69
C PRO A 86 1.04 8.40 0.80
N SER A 87 1.09 9.34 -0.14
CA SER A 87 1.99 10.50 -0.04
C SER A 87 1.56 11.47 1.07
N SER A 88 2.48 12.33 1.50
CA SER A 88 2.28 13.28 2.60
C SER A 88 1.13 14.28 2.39
N ASP A 89 0.86 14.63 1.15
CA ASP A 89 -0.21 15.51 0.70
C ASP A 89 -1.61 14.87 0.79
N PHE A 90 -1.68 13.54 0.88
CA PHE A 90 -2.93 12.79 1.08
C PHE A 90 -3.09 12.25 2.51
N VAL A 91 -1.99 11.92 3.20
CA VAL A 91 -2.07 11.24 4.49
C VAL A 91 -2.81 12.06 5.56
N SER A 92 -2.66 13.40 5.54
CA SER A 92 -3.24 14.25 6.59
C SER A 92 -4.77 14.26 6.54
N HIS A 93 -5.38 14.41 5.35
CA HIS A 93 -6.84 14.39 5.27
C HIS A 93 -7.39 12.97 5.44
N GLN A 94 -6.68 11.95 4.94
CA GLN A 94 -7.06 10.56 5.15
C GLN A 94 -7.05 10.17 6.64
N ILE A 95 -6.12 10.68 7.45
CA ILE A 95 -6.18 10.52 8.91
C ILE A 95 -7.47 11.13 9.46
N ASN A 96 -7.86 12.32 8.98
CA ASN A 96 -9.07 13.01 9.43
C ASN A 96 -10.38 12.30 9.04
N THR A 97 -10.38 11.44 8.01
CA THR A 97 -11.55 10.63 7.66
C THR A 97 -11.72 9.41 8.58
N GLY A 98 -10.72 9.08 9.40
CA GLY A 98 -10.78 7.98 10.37
C GLY A 98 -10.60 6.58 9.75
N ILE A 99 -10.07 6.50 8.53
CA ILE A 99 -9.87 5.22 7.82
C ILE A 99 -8.64 4.43 8.30
N PHE A 100 -7.73 5.05 9.06
CA PHE A 100 -6.52 4.41 9.58
C PHE A 100 -6.62 4.07 11.06
N LEU A 101 -6.00 2.95 11.43
CA LEU A 101 -5.79 2.58 12.83
C LEU A 101 -4.55 3.27 13.40
N LYS A 102 -4.60 3.61 14.69
CA LYS A 102 -3.42 4.09 15.41
C LYS A 102 -2.36 2.98 15.47
N LEU A 103 -1.11 3.35 15.23
CA LEU A 103 0.03 2.46 15.36
C LEU A 103 0.30 2.15 16.84
N ASP A 104 0.34 0.86 17.17
CA ASP A 104 0.88 0.41 18.44
C ASP A 104 2.42 0.40 18.37
N LYS A 105 3.02 1.54 18.73
CA LYS A 105 4.49 1.74 18.69
C LYS A 105 5.25 0.71 19.53
N SER A 106 4.62 0.09 20.55
CA SER A 106 5.26 -0.95 21.36
C SER A 106 5.55 -2.23 20.56
N LYS A 107 4.80 -2.48 19.49
CA LYS A 107 4.98 -3.61 18.57
C LYS A 107 5.97 -3.32 17.44
N ILE A 108 6.54 -2.12 17.38
CA ILE A 108 7.47 -1.67 16.34
C ILE A 108 8.82 -1.37 16.99
N PRO A 109 9.61 -2.38 17.40
CA PRO A 109 10.88 -2.15 18.09
C PRO A 109 11.90 -1.38 17.25
N ASN A 110 11.73 -1.39 15.92
CA ASN A 110 12.55 -0.64 14.96
C ASN A 110 12.15 0.83 14.81
N TYR A 111 11.08 1.28 15.48
CA TYR A 111 10.64 2.70 15.46
C TYR A 111 11.75 3.66 15.93
N LYS A 112 12.65 3.18 16.80
CA LYS A 112 13.84 3.91 17.26
C LYS A 112 14.83 4.28 16.15
N ASN A 113 14.75 3.65 14.97
CA ASN A 113 15.65 3.88 13.85
C ASN A 113 15.19 5.05 12.95
N LEU A 114 14.01 5.63 13.21
CA LEU A 114 13.44 6.68 12.38
C LEU A 114 14.19 8.00 12.56
N ASP A 115 14.39 8.70 11.45
CA ASP A 115 15.05 10.01 11.41
C ASP A 115 14.19 11.07 12.14
N PRO A 116 14.70 11.69 13.23
CA PRO A 116 13.95 12.68 14.01
C PRO A 116 13.48 13.90 13.19
N VAL A 117 14.23 14.30 12.16
CA VAL A 117 13.87 15.44 11.30
C VAL A 117 12.64 15.09 10.46
N LYS A 118 12.63 13.89 9.86
CA LYS A 118 11.50 13.40 9.07
C LYS A 118 10.27 13.17 9.94
N MET A 119 10.45 12.65 11.15
CA MET A 119 9.36 12.47 12.11
C MET A 119 8.74 13.81 12.53
N LYS A 120 9.55 14.84 12.76
CA LYS A 120 9.08 16.20 13.06
C LYS A 120 8.36 16.85 11.87
N PHE A 121 8.75 16.54 10.63
CA PHE A 121 7.99 16.97 9.47
C PHE A 121 6.64 16.27 9.41
N LEU A 122 6.64 14.93 9.53
CA LEU A 122 5.42 14.12 9.54
C LEU A 122 4.47 14.54 10.66
N SER A 123 4.96 14.98 11.83
CA SER A 123 4.11 15.36 12.97
C SER A 123 3.20 16.57 12.69
N LYS A 124 3.47 17.33 11.61
CA LYS A 124 2.60 18.41 11.14
C LYS A 124 1.38 17.88 10.38
N LEU A 125 1.48 16.69 9.81
CA LEU A 125 0.46 16.03 8.99
C LEU A 125 -0.29 14.97 9.79
N ASP A 126 0.43 14.28 10.68
CA ASP A 126 -0.03 13.25 11.61
C ASP A 126 0.37 13.65 13.04
N PRO A 127 -0.50 14.37 13.79
CA PRO A 127 -0.21 14.82 15.15
C PRO A 127 0.25 13.68 16.06
N ASP A 128 1.37 13.90 16.75
CA ASP A 128 2.07 12.90 17.59
C ASP A 128 2.55 11.62 16.86
N ASN A 129 2.57 11.65 15.52
CA ASN A 129 2.93 10.53 14.64
C ASN A 129 2.16 9.25 15.03
N GLN A 130 0.83 9.34 15.07
CA GLN A 130 -0.05 8.28 15.59
C GLN A 130 -0.42 7.23 14.54
N TYR A 131 -0.33 7.52 13.25
CA TYR A 131 -0.89 6.69 12.18
C TYR A 131 0.13 6.28 11.12
N ALA A 132 1.15 7.09 10.86
CA ALA A 132 2.07 6.88 9.73
C ALA A 132 3.55 6.76 10.15
N ILE A 133 4.35 6.13 9.28
CA ILE A 133 5.81 6.04 9.38
C ILE A 133 6.40 6.50 8.04
N PRO A 134 7.42 7.39 8.03
CA PRO A 134 8.09 7.77 6.79
C PRO A 134 8.80 6.57 6.16
N TYR A 135 8.52 6.31 4.88
CA TYR A 135 9.16 5.22 4.12
C TYR A 135 10.29 5.75 3.23
N GLN A 136 9.93 6.44 2.15
CA GLN A 136 10.85 7.11 1.24
C GLN A 136 10.39 8.55 0.99
N GLN A 137 11.32 9.39 0.54
CA GLN A 137 11.09 10.79 0.23
C GLN A 137 11.90 11.15 -1.01
N GLY A 138 11.31 11.96 -1.89
CA GLY A 138 11.98 12.52 -3.06
C GLY A 138 11.52 13.95 -3.33
N THR A 139 11.84 14.42 -4.53
CA THR A 139 11.40 15.73 -5.05
C THR A 139 10.88 15.54 -6.46
N THR A 140 9.76 16.19 -6.76
CA THR A 140 9.26 16.31 -8.13
C THR A 140 10.11 17.34 -8.87
N GLY A 141 10.70 16.93 -9.99
CA GLY A 141 11.70 17.72 -10.71
C GLY A 141 11.72 17.41 -12.21
N ILE A 142 12.75 17.89 -12.90
CA ILE A 142 12.87 17.75 -14.35
C ILE A 142 13.89 16.65 -14.67
N GLY A 143 13.40 15.52 -15.18
CA GLY A 143 14.22 14.50 -15.83
C GLY A 143 14.36 14.79 -17.33
N TYR A 144 15.58 14.79 -17.86
CA TYR A 144 15.81 15.10 -19.28
C TYR A 144 16.97 14.32 -19.91
N ASN A 145 16.93 14.17 -21.24
CA ASN A 145 18.01 13.58 -22.01
C ASN A 145 19.06 14.64 -22.36
N VAL A 146 20.20 14.60 -21.66
CA VAL A 146 21.29 15.58 -21.82
C VAL A 146 21.72 15.78 -23.28
N LYS A 147 21.83 14.70 -24.06
CA LYS A 147 22.28 14.78 -25.46
C LYS A 147 21.27 15.57 -26.31
N LYS A 148 19.98 15.23 -26.21
CA LYS A 148 18.92 15.93 -26.96
C LYS A 148 18.82 17.40 -26.57
N ILE A 149 18.96 17.72 -25.29
CA ILE A 149 18.90 19.12 -24.84
C ILE A 149 20.08 19.94 -25.38
N LYS A 150 21.29 19.36 -25.44
CA LYS A 150 22.44 20.03 -26.08
C LYS A 150 22.25 20.25 -27.57
N GLU A 151 21.64 19.30 -28.28
CA GLU A 151 21.31 19.45 -29.71
C GLU A 151 20.30 20.57 -29.97
N ILE A 152 19.32 20.75 -29.08
CA ILE A 152 18.25 21.75 -29.22
C ILE A 152 18.71 23.14 -28.73
N PHE A 153 19.34 23.21 -27.55
CA PHE A 153 19.64 24.46 -26.84
C PHE A 153 21.10 24.89 -26.88
N GLY A 154 22.01 24.03 -27.35
CA GLY A 154 23.45 24.27 -27.37
C GLY A 154 24.18 23.62 -26.19
N ASN A 155 25.49 23.45 -26.34
CA ASN A 155 26.33 22.70 -25.39
C ASN A 155 26.42 23.33 -23.99
N ASP A 156 26.24 24.66 -23.91
CA ASP A 156 26.39 25.44 -22.68
C ASP A 156 25.05 25.71 -21.97
N TYR A 157 23.94 25.16 -22.49
CA TYR A 157 22.63 25.33 -21.86
C TYR A 157 22.52 24.51 -20.57
N VAL A 158 22.08 25.17 -19.49
CA VAL A 158 21.90 24.57 -18.16
C VAL A 158 20.41 24.51 -17.85
N VAL A 159 19.94 23.33 -17.42
CA VAL A 159 18.57 23.13 -16.93
C VAL A 159 18.60 23.28 -15.40
N ASP A 160 18.31 24.49 -14.92
CA ASP A 160 18.30 24.84 -13.49
C ASP A 160 17.03 25.60 -13.06
N SER A 161 16.06 25.77 -13.97
CA SER A 161 14.83 26.51 -13.73
C SER A 161 13.61 25.84 -14.36
N TRP A 162 12.45 26.01 -13.72
CA TRP A 162 11.14 25.59 -14.24
C TRP A 162 10.74 26.31 -15.53
N ASP A 163 11.38 27.45 -15.84
CA ASP A 163 11.30 28.12 -17.14
C ASP A 163 11.56 27.16 -18.31
N PHE A 164 12.36 26.12 -18.09
CA PHE A 164 12.67 25.11 -19.10
C PHE A 164 11.41 24.43 -19.66
N ILE A 165 10.36 24.25 -18.84
CA ILE A 165 9.09 23.62 -19.27
C ILE A 165 7.91 24.60 -19.30
N PHE A 166 7.94 25.69 -18.53
CA PHE A 166 6.79 26.61 -18.44
C PHE A 166 6.86 27.82 -19.38
N LYS A 167 8.03 28.15 -19.94
CA LYS A 167 8.09 29.17 -20.99
C LYS A 167 7.74 28.57 -22.34
N GLU A 168 6.81 29.21 -23.03
CA GLU A 168 6.35 28.83 -24.37
C GLU A 168 7.53 28.64 -25.34
N GLU A 169 8.48 29.58 -25.35
CA GLU A 169 9.67 29.51 -26.21
C GLU A 169 10.53 28.25 -26.00
N ASN A 170 10.56 27.72 -24.77
CA ASN A 170 11.34 26.54 -24.43
C ASN A 170 10.56 25.27 -24.75
N ILE A 171 9.31 25.19 -24.30
CA ILE A 171 8.49 23.98 -24.49
C ILE A 171 8.19 23.72 -25.97
N SER A 172 7.96 24.75 -26.79
CA SER A 172 7.77 24.59 -28.24
C SER A 172 9.00 23.98 -28.93
N ARG A 173 10.21 24.23 -28.41
CA ARG A 173 11.44 23.60 -28.93
C ARG A 173 11.55 22.13 -28.49
N LEU A 174 11.09 21.82 -27.27
CA LEU A 174 11.10 20.47 -26.69
C LEU A 174 10.10 19.52 -27.36
N GLU A 175 9.07 20.02 -28.06
CA GLU A 175 8.13 19.21 -28.83
C GLU A 175 8.85 18.26 -29.81
N GLN A 176 9.99 18.67 -30.34
CA GLN A 176 10.83 17.88 -31.24
C GLN A 176 11.36 16.58 -30.61
N CYS A 177 11.48 16.52 -29.28
CA CYS A 177 12.01 15.37 -28.55
C CYS A 177 11.02 14.67 -27.63
N GLY A 178 9.82 15.23 -27.47
CA GLY A 178 8.76 14.75 -26.59
C GLY A 178 8.89 15.33 -25.17
N VAL A 179 7.74 15.70 -24.60
CA VAL A 179 7.59 16.16 -23.21
C VAL A 179 6.49 15.34 -22.56
N ALA A 180 6.75 14.85 -21.35
CA ALA A 180 5.77 14.16 -20.52
C ALA A 180 5.69 14.87 -19.17
N VAL A 181 4.49 14.91 -18.61
CA VAL A 181 4.20 15.51 -17.29
C VAL A 181 3.56 14.42 -16.45
N LEU A 182 3.79 14.46 -15.14
CA LEU A 182 3.14 13.55 -14.20
C LEU A 182 1.62 13.72 -14.28
N ASP A 183 0.90 12.59 -14.27
CA ASP A 183 -0.55 12.58 -14.08
C ASP A 183 -0.87 12.70 -12.58
N SER A 184 -0.46 13.81 -11.99
CA SER A 184 -0.62 14.15 -10.57
C SER A 184 -1.01 15.62 -10.46
N PRO A 185 -2.32 15.93 -10.43
CA PRO A 185 -2.77 17.32 -10.47
C PRO A 185 -2.27 18.11 -9.25
N VAL A 186 -2.28 17.50 -8.06
CA VAL A 186 -1.81 18.15 -6.82
C VAL A 186 -0.36 18.60 -6.94
N GLU A 187 0.52 17.72 -7.43
CA GLU A 187 1.94 18.04 -7.58
C GLU A 187 2.21 19.01 -8.73
N VAL A 188 1.57 18.81 -9.88
CA VAL A 188 1.80 19.63 -11.07
C VAL A 188 1.31 21.04 -10.85
N PHE A 189 0.10 21.24 -10.30
CA PHE A 189 -0.39 22.58 -9.99
C PHE A 189 0.50 23.27 -8.95
N ALA A 190 0.90 22.59 -7.87
CA ALA A 190 1.80 23.17 -6.88
C ALA A 190 3.14 23.62 -7.51
N THR A 191 3.66 22.86 -8.47
CA THR A 191 4.88 23.21 -9.19
C THR A 191 4.77 24.49 -10.01
N THR A 192 3.60 24.76 -10.61
CA THR A 192 3.36 25.97 -11.42
C THR A 192 3.22 27.25 -10.60
N LEU A 193 3.02 27.15 -9.28
CA LEU A 193 2.77 28.27 -8.37
C LEU A 193 4.03 28.73 -7.60
N ASN A 194 5.18 28.09 -7.83
CA ASN A 194 6.46 28.37 -7.16
C ASN A 194 7.23 29.52 -7.81
#